data_AF-A0A914CUR3-F1
#
_entry.id   AF-A0A914CUR3-F1
#
_cell.length_a   1.000
_cell.length_b   1.000
_cell.length_c   1.000
_cell.angle_alpha   90.00
_cell.angle_beta   90.00
_cell.angle_gamma   90.00
#
_symmetry.space_group_name_H-M   'P 1'
#
loop_
_entity.id
_entity.type
_entity.pdbx_description
1 polymer ?
#
loop_
_entity_poly.entity_id
_entity_poly.type
_entity_poly.pdbx_seq_one_letter_code
_entity_poly.pdbx_strand_id
1 'polypeptide(L)'
;MAQKLEFSIRKATPDDAEDLIGLIKELAIFEKFPDGPEIDAKTLAHDLERKACFAFIAKYNEECAGLALYYLAYSTWQGQEAYEKKYKRINLNVLDWNQNARDLYSSLNAIDLSKDEGWLVYRFDEERIKKLALNSDL
;
A
#
# COMPACT_ATOMS: atom_id res chain seq x y z
N MET A 1 33.89 -3.04 21.54
CA MET A 1 32.97 -1.88 21.65
C MET A 1 31.66 -2.31 21.00
N ALA A 2 30.51 -2.13 21.67
CA ALA A 2 29.22 -2.47 21.06
C ALA A 2 28.94 -1.49 19.92
N GLN A 3 28.71 -2.01 18.71
CA GLN A 3 28.31 -1.21 17.57
C GLN A 3 26.90 -0.65 17.85
N LYS A 4 26.73 0.67 17.73
CA LYS A 4 25.44 1.32 17.95
C LYS A 4 24.51 0.91 16.81
N LEU A 5 23.41 0.24 17.14
CA LEU A 5 22.37 -0.13 16.19
C LEU A 5 21.68 1.15 15.69
N GLU A 6 21.53 1.30 14.38
CA GLU A 6 20.94 2.48 13.75
C GLU A 6 19.66 2.13 13.02
N PHE A 7 18.59 2.85 13.35
CA PHE A 7 17.27 2.72 12.73
C PHE A 7 16.91 4.03 12.05
N SER A 8 16.44 3.95 10.81
CA SER A 8 15.97 5.11 10.06
C SER A 8 14.71 4.81 9.27
N ILE A 9 13.87 5.82 9.09
CA ILE A 9 12.73 5.80 8.18
C ILE A 9 12.86 7.02 7.28
N ARG A 10 12.78 6.81 5.96
CA ARG A 10 12.78 7.90 4.98
C ARG A 10 11.83 7.60 3.83
N LYS A 11 11.51 8.63 3.05
CA LYS A 11 10.82 8.41 1.77
C LYS A 11 11.72 7.57 0.86
N ALA A 12 11.11 6.62 0.17
CA ALA A 12 11.78 5.85 -0.85
C ALA A 12 11.99 6.67 -2.13
N THR A 13 13.05 6.36 -2.85
CA THR A 13 13.35 6.85 -4.20
C THR A 13 13.28 5.68 -5.18
N PRO A 14 13.32 5.92 -6.51
CA PRO A 14 13.41 4.84 -7.48
C PRO A 14 14.58 3.86 -7.23
N ASP A 15 15.66 4.32 -6.59
CA ASP A 15 16.83 3.48 -6.26
C ASP A 15 16.53 2.41 -5.20
N ASP A 16 15.45 2.58 -4.41
CA ASP A 16 15.04 1.61 -3.40
C ASP A 16 14.16 0.48 -3.97
N ALA A 17 13.87 0.46 -5.27
CA ALA A 17 12.86 -0.42 -5.84
C ALA A 17 13.17 -1.93 -5.68
N GLU A 18 14.44 -2.33 -5.67
CA GLU A 18 14.84 -3.72 -5.40
C GLU A 18 14.55 -4.13 -3.95
N ASP A 19 14.89 -3.28 -2.98
CA ASP A 19 14.59 -3.51 -1.56
C ASP A 19 13.07 -3.58 -1.34
N LEU A 20 12.31 -2.68 -1.98
CA LEU A 20 10.87 -2.64 -1.88
C LEU A 20 10.20 -3.86 -2.50
N ILE A 21 10.63 -4.31 -3.70
CA ILE A 21 10.02 -5.48 -4.33
C ILE A 21 10.30 -6.76 -3.54
N GLY A 22 11.45 -6.85 -2.87
CA GLY A 22 11.77 -7.94 -1.94
C GLY A 22 10.77 -8.02 -0.79
N LEU A 23 10.57 -6.91 -0.09
CA LEU A 23 9.59 -6.84 1.01
C LEU A 23 8.13 -7.03 0.54
N ILE A 24 7.76 -6.57 -0.66
CA ILE A 24 6.42 -6.83 -1.23
C ILE A 24 6.22 -8.32 -1.46
N LYS A 25 7.24 -9.04 -1.95
CA LYS A 25 7.19 -10.50 -2.11
C LYS A 25 7.08 -11.23 -0.76
N GLU A 26 7.83 -10.79 0.25
CA GLU A 26 7.71 -11.33 1.62
C GLU A 26 6.29 -11.12 2.18
N LEU A 27 5.73 -9.92 1.99
CA LEU A 27 4.35 -9.62 2.37
C LEU A 27 3.36 -10.52 1.62
N ALA A 28 3.55 -10.72 0.31
CA ALA A 28 2.67 -11.57 -0.49
C ALA A 28 2.69 -13.04 0.01
N ILE A 29 3.85 -13.56 0.37
CA ILE A 29 3.99 -14.89 1.00
C ILE A 29 3.24 -14.94 2.33
N PHE A 30 3.44 -13.93 3.20
CA PHE A 30 2.72 -13.84 4.47
C PHE A 30 1.21 -13.77 4.26
N GLU A 31 0.76 -13.04 3.24
CA GLU A 31 -0.66 -12.86 2.89
C GLU A 31 -1.29 -14.08 2.20
N LYS A 32 -0.52 -15.16 1.98
CA LYS A 32 -0.92 -16.39 1.29
C LYS A 32 -1.16 -16.21 -0.22
N PHE A 33 -0.47 -15.26 -0.84
CA PHE A 33 -0.42 -15.01 -2.28
C PHE A 33 1.02 -15.16 -2.82
N PRO A 34 1.63 -16.37 -2.77
CA PRO A 34 3.05 -16.57 -3.05
C PRO A 34 3.47 -16.29 -4.51
N ASP A 35 2.51 -16.30 -5.44
CA ASP A 35 2.77 -16.05 -6.87
C ASP A 35 2.81 -14.55 -7.22
N GLY A 36 2.52 -13.67 -6.26
CA GLY A 36 2.60 -12.22 -6.45
C GLY A 36 3.96 -11.63 -6.05
N PRO A 37 4.20 -10.35 -6.35
CA PRO A 37 3.46 -9.50 -7.29
C PRO A 37 3.85 -9.80 -8.75
N GLU A 38 3.00 -9.42 -9.71
CA GLU A 38 3.30 -9.54 -11.15
C GLU A 38 4.33 -8.51 -11.64
N ILE A 39 4.51 -7.40 -10.91
CA ILE A 39 5.45 -6.34 -11.25
C ILE A 39 6.86 -6.65 -10.75
N ASP A 40 7.86 -6.06 -11.41
CA ASP A 40 9.27 -6.12 -11.03
C ASP A 40 9.79 -4.78 -10.46
N ALA A 41 11.05 -4.76 -10.00
CA ALA A 41 11.71 -3.57 -9.48
C ALA A 41 11.77 -2.44 -10.52
N LYS A 42 11.94 -2.76 -11.80
CA LYS A 42 11.98 -1.76 -12.88
C LYS A 42 10.64 -1.04 -13.02
N THR A 43 9.54 -1.78 -13.00
CA THR A 43 8.19 -1.22 -13.05
C THR A 43 7.93 -0.35 -11.83
N LEU A 44 8.29 -0.84 -10.63
CA LEU A 44 8.12 -0.10 -9.38
C LEU A 44 8.95 1.19 -9.35
N ALA A 45 10.21 1.16 -9.80
CA ALA A 45 11.07 2.34 -9.90
C ALA A 45 10.45 3.43 -10.78
N HIS A 46 9.95 3.03 -11.96
CA HIS A 46 9.25 3.93 -12.88
C HIS A 46 7.95 4.48 -12.28
N ASP A 47 7.21 3.68 -11.52
CA ASP A 47 5.99 4.11 -10.82
C ASP A 47 6.26 5.11 -9.70
N LEU A 48 7.35 4.95 -8.95
CA LEU A 48 7.82 5.94 -7.98
C LEU A 48 8.24 7.25 -8.65
N GLU A 49 8.98 7.17 -9.76
CA GLU A 49 9.47 8.33 -10.51
C GLU A 49 8.30 9.18 -11.04
N ARG A 50 7.32 8.54 -11.71
CA ARG A 50 6.13 9.22 -12.23
C ARG A 50 5.07 9.54 -11.17
N LYS A 51 5.35 9.22 -9.89
CA LYS A 51 4.45 9.45 -8.74
C LYS A 51 3.10 8.74 -8.89
N ALA A 52 3.09 7.56 -9.51
CA ALA A 52 1.93 6.67 -9.51
C ALA A 52 1.68 6.07 -8.11
N CYS A 53 2.77 5.86 -7.35
CA CYS A 53 2.73 5.52 -5.93
C CYS A 53 3.85 6.25 -5.16
N PHE A 54 3.82 6.11 -3.84
CA PHE A 54 4.80 6.63 -2.92
C PHE A 54 5.13 5.54 -1.89
N ALA A 55 6.34 5.56 -1.33
CA ALA A 55 6.69 4.66 -0.25
C ALA A 55 7.58 5.31 0.80
N PHE A 56 7.50 4.79 2.02
CA PHE A 56 8.56 4.91 3.02
C PHE A 56 9.31 3.59 3.10
N ILE A 57 10.63 3.68 3.31
CA ILE A 57 11.51 2.55 3.59
C ILE A 57 12.10 2.73 4.99
N ALA A 58 12.06 1.66 5.78
CA ALA A 58 12.69 1.57 7.08
C ALA A 58 13.96 0.74 6.96
N LYS A 59 15.09 1.26 7.47
CA LYS A 59 16.37 0.54 7.52
C LYS A 59 16.80 0.30 8.96
N TYR A 60 17.36 -0.88 9.20
CA TYR A 60 18.00 -1.26 10.45
C TYR A 60 19.40 -1.76 10.14
N ASN A 61 20.43 -1.05 10.57
CA ASN A 61 21.84 -1.30 10.18
C ASN A 61 22.04 -1.40 8.65
N GLU A 62 21.50 -0.42 7.90
CA GLU A 62 21.52 -0.37 6.43
C GLU A 62 20.68 -1.42 5.68
N GLU A 63 20.26 -2.49 6.35
CA GLU A 63 19.38 -3.51 5.81
C GLU A 63 17.93 -3.02 5.78
N CYS A 64 17.23 -3.32 4.69
CA CYS A 64 15.82 -3.02 4.55
C CYS A 64 15.01 -3.86 5.55
N ALA A 65 14.29 -3.19 6.44
CA ALA A 65 13.55 -3.82 7.54
C ALA A 65 12.04 -3.61 7.46
N GLY A 66 11.57 -2.74 6.56
CA GLY A 66 10.14 -2.52 6.38
C GLY A 66 9.83 -1.48 5.31
N LEU A 67 8.59 -1.52 4.84
CA LEU A 67 8.05 -0.55 3.91
C LEU A 67 6.65 -0.11 4.30
N ALA A 68 6.25 1.04 3.79
CA ALA A 68 4.85 1.46 3.71
C ALA A 68 4.61 2.09 2.34
N LEU A 69 3.87 1.40 1.47
CA LEU A 69 3.51 1.87 0.13
C LEU A 69 2.10 2.44 0.12
N TYR A 70 1.91 3.60 -0.50
CA TYR A 70 0.61 4.29 -0.56
C TYR A 70 0.43 5.07 -1.86
N TYR A 71 -0.81 5.43 -2.16
CA TYR A 71 -1.19 6.29 -3.28
C TYR A 71 -2.31 7.24 -2.84
N LEU A 72 -2.56 8.28 -3.63
CA LEU A 72 -3.54 9.31 -3.27
C LEU A 72 -4.90 8.97 -3.89
N ALA A 73 -5.88 8.66 -3.03
CA ALA A 73 -7.27 8.54 -3.43
C ALA A 73 -7.97 9.92 -3.42
N TYR A 74 -8.97 10.08 -4.29
CA TYR A 74 -9.82 11.28 -4.35
C TYR A 74 -11.16 11.01 -3.68
N SER A 75 -11.70 12.02 -2.97
CA SER A 75 -13.06 11.97 -2.42
C SER A 75 -13.90 13.04 -3.11
N THR A 76 -15.00 12.67 -3.75
CA THR A 76 -15.94 13.65 -4.33
C THR A 76 -16.62 14.52 -3.27
N TRP A 77 -16.74 14.02 -2.05
CA TRP A 77 -17.31 14.75 -0.90
C TRP A 77 -16.34 15.74 -0.26
N GLN A 78 -15.03 15.49 -0.35
CA GLN A 78 -14.01 16.29 0.35
C GLN A 78 -13.04 17.02 -0.60
N GLY A 79 -13.07 16.68 -1.88
CA GLY A 79 -12.14 17.17 -2.91
C GLY A 79 -10.69 16.76 -2.68
N GLN A 80 -9.81 17.20 -3.57
CA GLN A 80 -8.39 17.41 -3.24
C GLN A 80 -8.26 18.86 -2.76
N GLU A 81 -8.06 19.06 -1.47
CA GLU A 81 -7.93 20.40 -0.90
C GLU A 81 -6.67 21.08 -1.45
N ALA A 82 -6.85 22.13 -2.26
CA ALA A 82 -5.80 22.74 -3.08
C ALA A 82 -4.86 23.70 -2.34
N TYR A 83 -4.83 23.72 -1.01
CA TYR A 83 -3.96 24.66 -0.29
C TYR A 83 -2.72 24.02 0.34
N GLU A 84 -2.81 23.10 1.32
CA GLU A 84 -1.59 22.65 2.04
C GLU A 84 -1.75 21.22 2.62
N LYS A 85 -1.74 20.19 1.75
CA LYS A 85 -1.70 18.73 2.06
C LYS A 85 -2.15 18.28 3.48
N LYS A 86 -3.39 18.60 3.87
CA LYS A 86 -4.06 18.04 5.05
C LYS A 86 -4.86 16.81 4.64
N TYR A 87 -4.19 15.67 4.49
CA TYR A 87 -4.88 14.40 4.21
C TYR A 87 -5.90 14.11 5.32
N LYS A 88 -7.18 13.96 4.95
CA LYS A 88 -8.28 13.81 5.91
C LYS A 88 -8.48 12.37 6.39
N ARG A 89 -7.97 11.38 5.64
CA ARG A 89 -8.11 9.96 5.96
C ARG A 89 -7.02 9.10 5.32
N ILE A 90 -6.82 7.94 5.91
CA ILE A 90 -6.06 6.82 5.34
C ILE A 90 -7.01 5.63 5.29
N ASN A 91 -7.11 4.98 4.14
CA ASN A 91 -7.82 3.72 4.00
C ASN A 91 -6.79 2.62 3.72
N LEU A 92 -6.96 1.48 4.38
CA LEU A 92 -6.17 0.28 4.14
C LEU A 92 -7.09 -0.94 4.24
N ASN A 93 -6.72 -2.03 3.57
CA ASN A 93 -7.43 -3.30 3.65
C ASN A 93 -6.61 -4.25 4.52
N VAL A 94 -7.29 -5.02 5.38
CA VAL A 94 -6.66 -6.04 6.21
C VAL A 94 -7.38 -7.36 5.97
N LEU A 95 -6.61 -8.42 5.74
CA LEU A 95 -7.18 -9.76 5.59
C LEU A 95 -7.88 -10.19 6.88
N ASP A 96 -9.01 -10.86 6.73
CA ASP A 96 -9.88 -11.29 7.82
C ASP A 96 -9.19 -12.18 8.86
N TRP A 97 -8.20 -12.97 8.45
CA TRP A 97 -7.44 -13.84 9.33
C TRP A 97 -6.28 -13.14 10.05
N ASN A 98 -5.89 -11.93 9.62
CA ASN A 98 -4.74 -11.22 10.17
C ASN A 98 -5.11 -10.45 11.46
N GLN A 99 -5.36 -11.20 12.53
CA GLN A 99 -5.74 -10.64 13.83
C GLN A 99 -4.72 -9.63 14.36
N ASN A 100 -3.42 -9.91 14.21
CA ASN A 100 -2.34 -9.04 14.68
C ASN A 100 -2.42 -7.65 14.05
N ALA A 101 -2.64 -7.56 12.74
CA ALA A 101 -2.80 -6.26 12.08
C ALA A 101 -4.10 -5.58 12.48
N ARG A 102 -5.21 -6.31 12.57
CA ARG A 102 -6.50 -5.74 13.04
C ARG A 102 -6.39 -5.14 14.44
N ASP A 103 -5.78 -5.86 15.37
CA ASP A 103 -5.58 -5.41 16.75
C ASP A 103 -4.68 -4.17 16.80
N LEU A 104 -3.59 -4.17 16.02
CA LEU A 104 -2.71 -3.01 15.90
C LEU A 104 -3.48 -1.78 15.41
N TYR A 105 -4.21 -1.87 14.29
CA TYR A 105 -4.91 -0.72 13.73
C TYR A 105 -6.07 -0.25 14.62
N SER A 106 -6.82 -1.16 15.23
CA SER A 106 -7.86 -0.80 16.20
C SER A 106 -7.26 -0.10 17.43
N SER A 107 -6.09 -0.52 17.92
CA SER A 107 -5.39 0.17 19.02
C SER A 107 -4.96 1.60 18.66
N LEU A 108 -4.79 1.88 17.36
CA LEU A 108 -4.52 3.21 16.82
C LEU A 108 -5.80 3.99 16.48
N ASN A 109 -6.96 3.53 16.96
CA ASN A 109 -8.30 4.09 16.72
C ASN A 109 -8.78 4.01 15.26
N ALA A 110 -8.27 3.07 14.46
CA ALA A 110 -8.88 2.76 13.17
C ALA A 110 -10.23 2.04 13.37
N ILE A 111 -11.20 2.39 12.52
CA ILE A 111 -12.53 1.76 12.49
C ILE A 111 -12.60 0.69 11.40
N ASP A 112 -13.42 -0.34 11.62
CA ASP A 112 -13.64 -1.41 10.65
C ASP A 112 -14.85 -1.07 9.79
N LEU A 113 -14.61 -0.44 8.64
CA LEU A 113 -15.68 0.01 7.73
C LEU A 113 -16.60 -1.12 7.25
N SER A 114 -16.13 -2.37 7.24
CA SER A 114 -16.98 -3.50 6.85
C SER A 114 -18.00 -3.83 7.93
N LYS A 115 -17.63 -3.68 9.21
CA LYS A 115 -18.52 -3.92 10.35
C LYS A 115 -19.37 -2.71 10.71
N ASP A 116 -18.75 -1.53 10.73
CA ASP A 116 -19.37 -0.33 11.28
C ASP A 116 -20.30 0.36 10.27
N GLU A 117 -19.95 0.28 8.98
CA GLU A 117 -20.67 0.96 7.90
C GLU A 117 -21.20 0.00 6.81
N GLY A 118 -20.83 -1.29 6.86
CA GLY A 118 -21.28 -2.28 5.88
C GLY A 118 -20.66 -2.12 4.49
N TRP A 119 -19.52 -1.43 4.36
CA TRP A 119 -18.84 -1.31 3.07
C TRP A 119 -18.26 -2.65 2.63
N LEU A 120 -18.50 -3.01 1.37
CA LEU A 120 -17.94 -4.19 0.74
C LEU A 120 -16.95 -3.77 -0.36
N VAL A 121 -15.82 -4.49 -0.46
CA VAL A 121 -14.82 -4.26 -1.50
C VAL A 121 -15.16 -5.10 -2.72
N TYR A 122 -15.47 -4.43 -3.83
CA TYR A 122 -15.66 -5.06 -5.15
C TYR A 122 -14.50 -4.68 -6.09
N ARG A 123 -14.09 -5.60 -6.96
CA ARG A 123 -13.02 -5.38 -7.93
C ARG A 123 -13.46 -5.83 -9.33
N PHE A 124 -13.20 -4.98 -10.32
CA PHE A 124 -13.17 -5.36 -11.73
C PHE A 124 -11.70 -5.50 -12.13
N ASP A 125 -11.27 -6.73 -12.41
CA ASP A 125 -9.96 -7.02 -13.00
C ASP A 125 -9.92 -6.61 -14.49
N GLU A 126 -8.76 -6.75 -15.14
CA GLU A 126 -8.57 -6.35 -16.53
C GLU A 126 -9.63 -6.97 -17.47
N GLU A 127 -9.90 -8.27 -17.34
CA GLU A 127 -10.91 -8.95 -18.16
C GLU A 127 -12.31 -8.40 -17.91
N ARG A 128 -12.67 -8.16 -16.65
CA ARG A 128 -13.97 -7.62 -16.27
C ARG A 128 -14.15 -6.18 -16.72
N ILE A 129 -13.09 -5.36 -16.69
CA ILE A 129 -13.08 -4.00 -17.25
C ILE A 129 -13.30 -4.06 -18.76
N LYS A 130 -12.58 -4.94 -19.48
CA LYS A 130 -12.77 -5.12 -20.93
C LYS A 130 -14.20 -5.52 -21.26
N LYS A 131 -14.76 -6.48 -20.52
CA LYS A 131 -16.16 -6.91 -20.67
C LYS A 131 -17.14 -5.76 -20.39
N LEU A 132 -16.89 -4.98 -19.33
CA LEU A 132 -17.73 -3.83 -18.98
C LEU A 132 -17.72 -2.76 -20.06
N ALA A 133 -16.56 -2.44 -20.62
CA ALA A 133 -16.40 -1.42 -21.66
C ALA A 133 -17.02 -1.82 -23.01
N LEU A 134 -17.11 -3.13 -23.29
CA LEU A 134 -17.69 -3.67 -24.51
C LEU A 134 -19.19 -3.99 -24.39
N ASN A 135 -19.76 -3.86 -23.20
CA ASN A 135 -21.18 -4.12 -22.99
C ASN A 135 -22.00 -2.91 -23.45
N SER A 136 -22.61 -3.03 -24.63
CA SER A 136 -23.43 -1.97 -25.25
C SER A 136 -24.82 -1.80 -24.63
N ASP A 137 -25.21 -2.65 -23.68
CA ASP A 137 -26.49 -2.60 -22.99
C ASP A 137 -26.44 -1.79 -21.67
N LEU A 138 -25.32 -1.10 -21.40
CA LEU A 138 -25.14 -0.11 -20.33
C LEU A 138 -25.08 1.32 -20.86
#